data_AF-A0A964RND7-F1
#
_entry.id   AF-A0A964RND7-F1
#
_cell.length_a   1.000
_cell.length_b   1.000
_cell.length_c   1.000
_cell.angle_alpha   90.00
_cell.angle_beta   90.00
_cell.angle_gamma   90.00
#
_symmetry.space_group_name_H-M   'P 1'
#
loop_
_entity.id
_entity.type
_entity.pdbx_description
1 polymer ?
#
loop_
_entity_poly.entity_id
_entity_poly.type
_entity_poly.pdbx_seq_one_letter_code
_entity_poly.pdbx_strand_id
1 'polypeptide(L)'
;MHLKKEGTVLISTIVILSLMSLLGSFMYNMIRNNVELCNLYSFDKDIFDISKSEEEILFNYMKNINREIKENVKDSIDGESNSIELFSEDFERKIDNSTLKYYKSNNKLFLITKNLNNVIRTREIIYNFENDTAILIPTYSFQDSNE
;
A
#
# COMPACT_ATOMS: atom_id res chain seq x y z
N MET A 1 51.10 -47.44 8.89
CA MET A 1 49.67 -47.55 8.52
C MET A 1 48.82 -46.41 9.11
N HIS A 2 49.06 -46.00 10.36
CA HIS A 2 48.36 -44.86 11.01
C HIS A 2 48.51 -43.52 10.26
N LEU A 3 49.74 -43.13 9.90
CA LEU A 3 50.01 -41.90 9.14
C LEU A 3 49.27 -41.83 7.79
N LYS A 4 49.12 -42.95 7.10
CA LYS A 4 48.40 -43.02 5.82
C LYS A 4 46.89 -42.80 6.03
N LYS A 5 46.35 -43.34 7.14
CA LYS A 5 44.93 -43.19 7.50
C LYS A 5 44.60 -41.75 7.91
N GLU A 6 45.45 -41.12 8.72
CA GLU A 6 45.28 -39.71 9.12
C GLU A 6 45.46 -38.74 7.94
N GLY A 7 46.42 -39.00 7.05
CA GLY A 7 46.59 -38.21 5.82
C GLY A 7 45.37 -38.28 4.90
N THR A 8 44.76 -39.45 4.72
CA THR A 8 43.53 -39.60 3.93
C THR A 8 42.34 -38.87 4.54
N VAL A 9 42.20 -38.89 5.87
CA VAL A 9 41.14 -38.14 6.59
C VAL A 9 41.33 -36.64 6.43
N LEU A 10 42.57 -36.16 6.46
CA LEU A 10 42.87 -34.74 6.29
C LEU A 10 42.54 -34.26 4.87
N ILE A 11 42.92 -35.04 3.85
CA ILE A 11 42.59 -34.75 2.45
C ILE A 11 41.07 -34.77 2.22
N SER A 12 40.36 -35.77 2.73
CA SER A 12 38.89 -35.83 2.56
C SER A 12 38.19 -34.66 3.23
N THR A 13 38.67 -34.22 4.39
CA THR A 13 38.11 -33.06 5.11
C THR A 13 38.30 -31.77 4.31
N ILE A 14 39.48 -31.55 3.72
CA ILE A 14 39.74 -30.38 2.86
C ILE A 14 38.83 -30.38 1.64
N VAL A 15 38.65 -31.54 0.99
CA VAL A 15 37.75 -31.69 -0.17
C VAL A 15 36.31 -31.36 0.23
N ILE A 16 35.82 -31.89 1.34
CA ILE A 16 34.45 -31.62 1.83
C ILE A 16 34.26 -30.14 2.14
N LEU A 17 35.20 -29.50 2.84
CA LEU A 17 35.14 -28.06 3.15
C LEU A 17 35.13 -27.20 1.88
N SER A 18 35.95 -27.55 0.89
CA SER A 18 36.00 -26.85 -0.39
C SER A 18 34.68 -26.95 -1.15
N LEU A 19 34.03 -28.13 -1.12
CA LEU A 19 32.74 -28.36 -1.75
C LEU A 19 31.63 -27.56 -1.05
N MET A 20 31.64 -27.54 0.29
CA MET A 20 30.68 -26.77 1.07
C MET A 20 30.81 -25.26 0.81
N SER A 21 32.03 -24.75 0.66
CA SER A 21 32.26 -23.34 0.32
C SER A 21 31.73 -22.98 -1.06
N LEU A 22 31.89 -23.86 -2.06
CA LEU A 22 31.36 -23.63 -3.41
C LEU A 22 29.83 -23.62 -3.43
N LEU A 23 29.20 -24.59 -2.74
CA LEU A 23 27.75 -24.67 -2.62
C LEU A 23 27.17 -23.45 -1.88
N GLY A 24 27.84 -23.00 -0.82
CA GLY A 24 27.46 -21.80 -0.07
C GLY A 24 27.44 -20.54 -0.95
N SER A 25 28.48 -20.33 -1.76
CA SER A 25 28.54 -19.20 -2.70
C SER A 25 27.44 -19.26 -3.77
N PHE A 26 27.12 -20.45 -4.28
CA PHE A 26 26.04 -20.63 -5.24
C PHE A 26 24.66 -20.34 -4.62
N MET A 27 24.41 -20.87 -3.42
CA MET A 27 23.19 -20.62 -2.66
C MET A 27 23.01 -19.13 -2.35
N TYR A 28 24.08 -18.43 -1.95
CA TYR A 28 24.03 -17.00 -1.68
C TYR A 28 23.60 -16.20 -2.92
N ASN A 29 24.18 -16.50 -4.09
CA ASN A 29 23.81 -15.85 -5.34
C ASN A 29 22.35 -16.16 -5.74
N MET A 30 21.88 -17.39 -5.54
CA MET A 30 20.47 -17.75 -5.78
C MET A 30 19.51 -16.99 -4.86
N ILE A 31 19.82 -16.90 -3.56
CA ILE A 31 19.00 -16.16 -2.60
C ILE A 31 18.94 -14.68 -2.99
N ARG A 32 20.10 -14.08 -3.30
CA ARG A 32 20.17 -12.69 -3.73
C ARG A 32 19.34 -12.45 -4.99
N ASN A 33 19.49 -13.29 -6.02
CA ASN A 33 18.73 -13.16 -7.26
C ASN A 33 17.22 -13.34 -7.03
N ASN A 34 16.82 -14.25 -6.16
CA ASN A 34 15.40 -14.42 -5.80
C ASN A 34 14.85 -13.18 -5.10
N VAL A 35 15.61 -12.55 -4.21
CA VAL A 35 15.21 -11.29 -3.57
C VAL A 35 15.10 -10.17 -4.61
N GLU A 36 16.07 -10.05 -5.51
CA GLU A 36 16.04 -9.07 -6.60
C GLU A 36 14.84 -9.31 -7.54
N LEU A 37 14.54 -10.56 -7.89
CA LEU A 37 13.36 -10.94 -8.69
C LEU A 37 12.05 -10.63 -7.95
N CYS A 38 11.93 -10.99 -6.66
CA CYS A 38 10.77 -10.65 -5.86
C CYS A 38 10.52 -9.14 -5.84
N ASN A 39 11.59 -8.34 -5.74
CA ASN A 39 11.49 -6.89 -5.79
C ASN A 39 11.06 -6.38 -7.17
N LEU A 40 11.56 -6.97 -8.26
CA LEU A 40 11.13 -6.65 -9.63
C LEU A 40 9.66 -6.99 -9.86
N TYR A 41 9.20 -8.17 -9.42
CA TYR A 41 7.78 -8.55 -9.52
C TYR A 41 6.88 -7.73 -8.60
N SER A 42 7.40 -7.23 -7.47
CA SER A 42 6.67 -6.27 -6.64
C SER A 42 6.59 -4.87 -7.26
N PHE A 43 7.49 -4.54 -8.20
CA PHE A 43 7.52 -3.28 -8.94
C PHE A 43 6.43 -3.21 -10.02
N ASP A 44 5.98 -4.35 -10.56
CA ASP A 44 4.85 -4.43 -11.51
C ASP A 44 3.49 -4.14 -10.86
N LYS A 45 3.40 -4.24 -9.53
CA LYS A 45 2.31 -3.59 -8.78
C LYS A 45 2.72 -2.13 -8.66
N ASP A 46 2.42 -1.36 -9.69
CA ASP A 46 2.65 0.07 -9.72
C ASP A 46 2.20 0.63 -8.35
N ILE A 47 3.08 1.35 -7.67
CA ILE A 47 2.84 1.86 -6.30
C ILE A 47 1.60 2.78 -6.30
N PHE A 48 1.19 3.22 -7.50
CA PHE A 48 0.00 4.00 -7.80
C PHE A 48 -1.00 3.25 -8.69
N ASP A 49 -1.02 1.91 -8.72
CA ASP A 49 -1.98 1.11 -9.50
C ASP A 49 -3.41 1.40 -9.00
N ILE A 50 -3.97 2.44 -9.61
CA ILE A 50 -5.30 2.95 -9.44
C ILE A 50 -5.93 2.75 -10.79
N SER A 51 -6.90 1.86 -10.82
CA SER A 51 -7.73 1.70 -12.02
C SER A 51 -8.37 3.04 -12.37
N LYS A 52 -8.54 3.34 -13.67
CA LYS A 52 -9.23 4.56 -14.10
C LYS A 52 -10.61 4.73 -13.45
N SER A 53 -11.30 3.62 -13.19
CA SER A 53 -12.56 3.59 -12.44
C SER A 53 -12.40 4.05 -10.99
N GLU A 54 -11.35 3.62 -10.31
CA GLU A 54 -11.06 4.03 -8.92
C GLU A 54 -10.69 5.52 -8.85
N GLU A 55 -9.95 6.03 -9.84
CA GLU A 55 -9.63 7.45 -9.98
C GLU A 55 -10.89 8.30 -10.19
N GLU A 56 -11.78 7.89 -11.10
CA GLU A 56 -13.04 8.60 -11.37
C GLU A 56 -13.95 8.63 -10.14
N ILE A 57 -14.03 7.51 -9.41
CA ILE A 57 -14.77 7.42 -8.16
C ILE A 57 -14.19 8.38 -7.11
N LEU A 58 -12.87 8.36 -6.91
CA LEU A 58 -12.21 9.23 -5.93
C LEU A 58 -12.41 10.72 -6.29
N PHE A 59 -12.32 11.05 -7.57
CA PHE A 59 -12.58 12.39 -8.06
C PHE A 59 -14.02 12.84 -7.79
N ASN A 60 -15.01 11.96 -7.99
CA ASN A 60 -16.40 12.24 -7.68
C ASN A 60 -16.63 12.47 -6.18
N TYR A 61 -16.00 11.68 -5.31
CA TYR A 61 -16.02 11.94 -3.86
C TYR A 61 -15.40 13.30 -3.51
N MET A 62 -14.22 13.61 -4.06
CA MET A 62 -13.56 14.89 -3.83
C MET A 62 -14.43 16.07 -4.27
N LYS A 63 -15.09 15.96 -5.43
CA LYS A 63 -16.02 16.97 -5.94
C LYS A 63 -17.22 17.17 -5.01
N ASN A 64 -17.80 16.08 -4.49
CA ASN A 64 -18.95 16.15 -3.58
C ASN A 64 -18.57 16.79 -2.24
N ILE A 65 -17.45 16.37 -1.65
CA ILE A 65 -16.92 16.95 -0.41
C ILE A 65 -16.65 18.45 -0.60
N ASN A 66 -16.00 18.84 -1.70
CA ASN A 66 -15.72 20.25 -1.98
C ASN A 66 -16.97 21.09 -2.25
N ARG A 67 -18.03 20.50 -2.78
CA ARG A 67 -19.32 21.19 -2.93
C ARG A 67 -19.93 21.49 -1.57
N GLU A 68 -19.98 20.49 -0.69
CA GLU A 68 -20.52 20.65 0.66
C GLU A 68 -19.73 21.65 1.50
N ILE A 69 -18.39 21.61 1.39
CA ILE A 69 -17.52 22.61 2.03
C ILE A 69 -17.91 24.02 1.58
N LYS A 70 -18.08 24.25 0.27
CA LYS A 70 -18.45 25.56 -0.28
C LYS A 70 -19.86 26.00 0.09
N GLU A 71 -20.80 25.06 0.22
CA GLU A 71 -22.16 25.34 0.68
C GLU A 71 -22.16 25.74 2.17
N ASN A 72 -21.45 25.00 3.02
CA ASN A 72 -21.35 25.31 4.46
C ASN A 72 -20.57 26.60 4.75
N VAL A 73 -19.57 26.95 3.93
CA VAL A 73 -18.81 28.22 4.04
C VAL A 73 -19.67 29.42 3.62
N LYS A 74 -20.66 29.25 2.72
CA LYS A 74 -21.56 30.34 2.32
C LYS A 74 -22.56 30.73 3.42
N ASP A 75 -22.94 29.77 4.27
CA ASP A 75 -23.90 30.00 5.36
C ASP A 75 -23.23 30.56 6.63
N SER A 76 -21.90 30.52 6.71
CA SER A 76 -21.09 31.09 7.80
C SER A 76 -20.54 32.47 7.42
N ILE A 77 -21.44 33.46 7.35
CA ILE A 77 -21.07 34.88 7.37
C ILE A 77 -20.60 35.20 8.79
N ASP A 78 -19.36 34.81 9.14
CA ASP A 78 -18.53 35.40 10.21
C ASP A 78 -17.22 34.61 10.36
N GLY A 79 -16.24 34.92 9.52
CA GLY A 79 -14.87 35.23 9.96
C GLY A 79 -13.98 34.20 10.68
N GLU A 80 -14.38 32.95 10.90
CA GLU A 80 -13.47 31.92 11.45
C GLU A 80 -13.41 30.69 10.55
N SER A 81 -12.29 30.52 9.84
CA SER A 81 -11.88 29.28 9.18
C SER A 81 -11.63 28.18 10.21
N ASN A 82 -12.70 27.68 10.81
CA ASN A 82 -12.67 26.46 11.61
C ASN A 82 -12.75 25.28 10.64
N SER A 83 -11.75 24.40 10.73
CA SER A 83 -11.65 23.14 10.01
C SER A 83 -13.01 22.46 9.86
N ILE A 84 -13.51 22.50 8.62
CA ILE A 84 -14.71 21.89 8.06
C ILE A 84 -15.31 20.78 8.93
N GLU A 85 -16.51 21.03 9.48
CA GLU A 85 -17.30 20.10 10.32
C GLU A 85 -17.42 18.68 9.76
N LEU A 86 -17.30 18.51 8.43
CA LEU A 86 -17.40 17.24 7.73
C LEU A 86 -16.44 16.14 8.24
N PHE A 87 -15.27 16.51 8.78
CA PHE A 87 -14.29 15.58 9.35
C PHE A 87 -14.29 15.60 10.89
N SER A 88 -15.31 16.22 11.48
CA SER A 88 -15.51 16.28 12.94
C SER A 88 -16.21 15.06 13.50
N GLU A 89 -16.82 14.22 12.66
CA GLU A 89 -17.46 12.96 13.04
C GLU A 89 -17.07 11.84 12.08
N ASP A 90 -17.26 10.59 12.50
CA ASP A 90 -17.13 9.43 11.62
C ASP A 90 -18.20 9.52 10.52
N PHE A 91 -17.83 9.26 9.27
CA PHE A 91 -18.79 9.25 8.17
C PHE A 91 -18.58 8.07 7.22
N GLU A 92 -19.69 7.62 6.62
CA GLU A 92 -19.70 6.63 5.55
C GLU A 92 -20.53 7.19 4.39
N ARG A 93 -19.91 7.31 3.22
CA ARG A 93 -20.57 7.78 2.00
C ARG A 93 -20.52 6.69 0.94
N LYS A 94 -21.62 6.49 0.24
CA LYS A 94 -21.73 5.52 -0.84
C LYS A 94 -22.02 6.21 -2.16
N ILE A 95 -21.24 5.86 -3.18
CA ILE A 95 -21.44 6.25 -4.57
C ILE A 95 -21.33 4.96 -5.38
N ASP A 96 -22.42 4.56 -6.03
CA ASP A 96 -22.53 3.31 -6.78
C ASP A 96 -22.08 2.09 -5.95
N ASN A 97 -21.10 1.34 -6.44
CA ASN A 97 -20.50 0.17 -5.77
C ASN A 97 -19.26 0.52 -4.93
N SER A 98 -19.07 1.80 -4.60
CA SER A 98 -17.94 2.26 -3.80
C SER A 98 -18.41 2.86 -2.47
N THR A 99 -17.53 2.84 -1.47
CA THR A 99 -17.80 3.44 -0.17
C THR A 99 -16.58 4.19 0.33
N LEU A 100 -16.74 5.46 0.67
CA LEU A 100 -15.72 6.27 1.36
C LEU A 100 -16.05 6.31 2.85
N LYS A 101 -15.13 5.83 3.69
CA LYS A 101 -15.28 5.77 5.15
C LYS A 101 -14.22 6.61 5.84
N TYR A 102 -14.64 7.46 6.75
CA TYR A 102 -13.76 8.23 7.62
C TYR A 102 -13.94 7.81 9.07
N TYR A 103 -12.82 7.59 9.75
CA TYR A 103 -12.75 7.30 11.18
C TYR A 103 -11.98 8.42 11.88
N LYS A 104 -12.70 9.26 12.62
CA LYS A 104 -12.18 10.36 13.44
C LYS A 104 -11.20 9.87 14.49
N SER A 105 -11.51 8.74 15.13
CA SER A 105 -10.69 8.16 16.21
C SER A 105 -9.23 7.94 15.80
N ASN A 106 -9.00 7.58 14.54
CA ASN A 106 -7.68 7.32 13.98
C ASN A 106 -7.24 8.37 12.96
N ASN A 107 -8.07 9.38 12.69
CA ASN A 107 -7.88 10.37 11.62
C ASN A 107 -7.57 9.71 10.26
N LYS A 108 -8.29 8.64 9.92
CA LYS A 108 -8.05 7.83 8.72
C LYS A 108 -9.25 7.84 7.79
N LEU A 109 -8.98 7.95 6.50
CA LEU A 109 -9.95 7.87 5.42
C LEU A 109 -9.66 6.65 4.57
N PHE A 110 -10.69 5.88 4.23
CA PHE A 110 -10.58 4.67 3.43
C PHE A 110 -11.57 4.70 2.27
N LEU A 111 -11.08 4.35 1.09
CA LEU A 111 -11.89 4.12 -0.09
C LEU A 111 -12.05 2.60 -0.28
N ILE A 112 -13.28 2.13 -0.31
CA ILE A 112 -13.65 0.74 -0.57
C ILE A 112 -14.25 0.67 -1.96
N THR A 113 -13.64 -0.09 -2.86
CA THR A 113 -14.10 -0.30 -4.25
C THR A 113 -14.12 -1.78 -4.60
N LYS A 114 -14.82 -2.16 -5.67
CA LYS A 114 -14.71 -3.48 -6.28
C LYS A 114 -13.80 -3.40 -7.51
N ASN A 115 -12.73 -4.19 -7.52
CA ASN A 115 -11.84 -4.29 -8.68
C ASN A 115 -12.51 -5.12 -9.81
N LEU A 116 -11.94 -5.11 -11.01
CA LEU A 116 -12.40 -5.83 -12.21
C LEU A 116 -12.69 -7.33 -11.98
N ASN A 117 -11.98 -7.95 -11.03
CA ASN A 117 -12.17 -9.36 -10.65
C ASN A 117 -13.20 -9.57 -9.52
N ASN A 118 -14.04 -8.56 -9.25
CA ASN A 118 -15.03 -8.55 -8.17
C ASN A 118 -14.44 -8.67 -6.75
N VAL A 119 -13.13 -8.43 -6.61
CA VAL A 119 -12.42 -8.39 -5.33
C VAL A 119 -12.66 -7.05 -4.66
N ILE A 120 -12.97 -7.04 -3.36
CA ILE A 120 -13.12 -5.81 -2.59
C ILE A 120 -11.72 -5.28 -2.27
N ARG A 121 -11.44 -4.06 -2.71
CA ARG A 121 -10.22 -3.33 -2.42
C ARG A 121 -10.52 -2.22 -1.42
N THR A 122 -9.84 -2.24 -0.28
CA THR A 122 -9.87 -1.18 0.72
C THR A 122 -8.54 -0.43 0.68
N ARG A 123 -8.55 0.82 0.24
CA ARG A 123 -7.37 1.68 0.12
C ARG A 123 -7.41 2.80 1.15
N GLU A 124 -6.28 3.05 1.81
CA GLU A 124 -6.12 4.23 2.66
C GLU A 124 -5.93 5.48 1.78
N ILE A 125 -6.64 6.56 2.13
CA ILE A 125 -6.61 7.84 1.44
C ILE A 125 -6.04 8.88 2.41
N ILE A 126 -5.03 9.62 1.97
CA ILE A 126 -4.58 10.82 2.66
C ILE A 126 -5.46 11.96 2.19
N TYR A 127 -5.93 12.80 3.10
CA TYR A 127 -6.62 14.04 2.73
C TYR A 127 -5.84 15.24 3.23
N ASN A 128 -5.85 16.31 2.46
CA ASN A 128 -5.32 17.61 2.85
C ASN A 128 -6.35 18.70 2.56
N PHE A 129 -6.31 19.77 3.34
CA PHE A 129 -7.10 20.97 3.09
C PHE A 129 -6.20 22.11 2.66
N GLU A 130 -6.41 22.58 1.43
CA GLU A 130 -5.71 23.74 0.89
C GLU A 130 -6.74 24.71 0.30
N ASN A 131 -6.67 25.99 0.67
CA ASN A 131 -7.52 27.06 0.12
C ASN A 131 -9.02 26.69 0.06
N ASP A 132 -9.60 26.23 1.17
CA ASP A 132 -11.00 25.79 1.30
C ASP A 132 -11.40 24.64 0.37
N THR A 133 -10.42 23.86 -0.08
CA THR A 133 -10.64 22.65 -0.87
C THR A 133 -9.99 21.45 -0.19
N ALA A 134 -10.77 20.39 -0.03
CA ALA A 134 -10.30 19.06 0.28
C ALA A 134 -9.66 18.42 -0.96
N ILE A 135 -8.43 17.97 -0.79
CA ILE A 135 -7.67 17.20 -1.77
C ILE A 135 -7.57 15.77 -1.23
N LEU A 136 -8.03 14.80 -2.00
CA LEU A 136 -7.94 13.39 -1.65
C LEU A 136 -6.82 12.73 -2.45
N ILE A 137 -5.84 12.17 -1.74
CA ILE A 137 -4.63 11.56 -2.30
C ILE A 137 -4.66 10.06 -2.00
N PRO A 138 -4.77 9.21 -3.01
CA PRO A 138 -4.77 7.77 -2.81
C PRO A 138 -3.37 7.29 -2.44
N THR A 139 -3.28 6.33 -1.51
CA THR A 139 -2.00 5.75 -1.08
C THR A 139 -1.74 4.39 -1.70
N TYR A 140 -0.49 3.93 -1.61
CA TYR A 140 -0.09 2.57 -1.96
C TYR A 140 -0.57 1.51 -0.94
N SER A 141 -1.08 1.94 0.21
CA SER A 141 -1.56 1.05 1.27
C SER A 141 -2.99 0.62 0.95
N PHE A 142 -3.13 -0.61 0.47
CA PHE A 142 -4.44 -1.23 0.23
C PHE A 142 -4.47 -2.69 0.67
N GLN A 143 -5.67 -3.16 0.97
CA GLN A 143 -5.97 -4.56 1.28
C GLN A 143 -7.03 -5.05 0.32
N ASP A 144 -6.73 -6.17 -0.33
CA ASP A 144 -7.68 -6.90 -1.17
C ASP A 144 -8.29 -8.03 -0.32
N SER A 145 -9.61 -8.07 -0.23
CA SER A 145 -10.37 -9.14 0.44
C SER A 145 -11.31 -9.79 -0.56
N ASN A 146 -11.33 -11.12 -0.56
CA ASN A 146 -12.39 -11.87 -1.23
C ASN A 146 -13.62 -11.87 -0.31
N GLU A 147 -14.81 -11.60 -0.88
CA GLU A 147 -16.09 -11.86 -0.19
C GLU A 147 -16.18 -13.33 0.26
#